data_AF-A0A8J6QYW3-F1
#
_entry.id   AF-A0A8J6QYW3-F1
#
_cell.length_a   1.000
_cell.length_b   1.000
_cell.length_c   1.000
_cell.angle_alpha   90.00
_cell.angle_beta   90.00
_cell.angle_gamma   90.00
#
_symmetry.space_group_name_H-M   'P 1'
#
loop_
_entity.id
_entity.type
_entity.pdbx_description
1 polymer ?
#
loop_
_entity_poly.entity_id
_entity_poly.type
_entity_poly.pdbx_seq_one_letter_code
_entity_poly.pdbx_strand_id
1 'polypeptide(L)'
;MVTLLHQERLDLVVEVLLACGASSVLDLGCGPGELLLLLARHQQFHRLVGIDTSVEALQEARRQLTHHRYPPDGKRLALYQGSFTECIDDLQGFDAVALIETIEHIPPGRLSLVERAVVVGYAPKTVIITTPNSEYNPLHGMAPGRFRHPDHQFEWNRQKFRRWAQGVAERNGYQVRFKDIGDVDPVLGGSTQMAVFSRIC
;
A
#
# COMPACT_ATOMS: atom_id res chain seq x y z
N MET A 1 15.35 -11.92 -4.34
CA MET A 1 14.93 -12.13 -5.74
C MET A 1 13.51 -11.61 -5.81
N VAL A 2 13.25 -10.54 -6.55
CA VAL A 2 11.89 -9.99 -6.69
C VAL A 2 11.03 -11.05 -7.38
N THR A 3 9.89 -11.40 -6.78
CA THR A 3 8.95 -12.34 -7.41
C THR A 3 8.18 -11.60 -8.52
N LEU A 4 7.74 -12.32 -9.56
CA LEU A 4 6.94 -11.73 -10.63
C LEU A 4 5.69 -11.04 -10.08
N LEU A 5 5.01 -11.67 -9.12
CA LEU A 5 3.83 -11.10 -8.44
C LEU A 5 4.13 -9.78 -7.73
N HIS A 6 5.31 -9.65 -7.10
CA HIS A 6 5.70 -8.41 -6.44
C HIS A 6 5.87 -7.28 -7.44
N GLN A 7 6.52 -7.56 -8.58
CA GLN A 7 6.67 -6.57 -9.64
C GLN A 7 5.32 -6.16 -10.23
N GLU A 8 4.45 -7.13 -10.56
CA GLU A 8 3.10 -6.86 -11.08
C GLU A 8 2.26 -5.99 -10.15
N ARG A 9 2.38 -6.22 -8.83
CA ARG A 9 1.73 -5.39 -7.82
C ARG A 9 2.21 -3.97 -7.87
N LEU A 10 3.53 -3.76 -7.88
CA LEU A 10 4.11 -2.42 -7.93
C LEU A 10 3.75 -1.69 -9.23
N ASP A 11 3.84 -2.36 -10.37
CA ASP A 11 3.51 -1.79 -11.67
C ASP A 11 2.05 -1.33 -11.71
N LEU A 12 1.12 -2.17 -11.22
CA LEU A 12 -0.28 -1.81 -11.16
C LEU A 12 -0.56 -0.64 -10.21
N VAL A 13 0.11 -0.58 -9.07
CA VAL A 13 -0.02 0.55 -8.14
C VAL A 13 0.45 1.85 -8.81
N VAL A 14 1.58 1.80 -9.53
CA VAL A 14 2.09 2.94 -10.31
C VAL A 14 1.10 3.37 -11.39
N GLU A 15 0.52 2.42 -12.14
CA GLU A 15 -0.53 2.70 -13.15
C GLU A 15 -1.73 3.44 -12.54
N VAL A 16 -2.22 2.98 -11.38
CA VAL A 16 -3.36 3.62 -10.71
C VAL A 16 -3.00 5.03 -10.24
N LEU A 17 -1.82 5.23 -9.66
CA LEU A 17 -1.35 6.54 -9.20
C LEU A 17 -1.16 7.53 -10.36
N LEU A 18 -0.67 7.04 -11.51
CA LEU A 18 -0.58 7.83 -12.73
C LEU A 18 -1.98 8.21 -13.24
N ALA A 19 -2.87 7.21 -13.38
CA ALA A 19 -4.21 7.39 -13.93
C ALA A 19 -5.11 8.29 -13.07
N CYS A 20 -4.94 8.31 -11.74
CA CYS A 20 -5.69 9.21 -10.87
C CYS A 20 -5.13 10.65 -10.84
N GLY A 21 -4.03 10.91 -11.56
CA GLY A 21 -3.40 12.23 -11.63
C GLY A 21 -2.74 12.67 -10.33
N ALA A 22 -2.41 11.74 -9.43
CA ALA A 22 -1.73 12.08 -8.18
C ALA A 22 -0.37 12.72 -8.50
N SER A 23 -0.11 13.86 -7.86
CA SER A 23 1.11 14.63 -8.04
C SER A 23 2.02 14.52 -6.81
N SER A 24 1.43 14.14 -5.67
CA SER A 24 2.11 13.81 -4.43
C SER A 24 1.65 12.45 -3.88
N VAL A 25 2.60 11.60 -3.47
CA VAL A 25 2.31 10.24 -2.96
C VAL A 25 3.02 9.99 -1.63
N LEU A 26 2.25 9.48 -0.67
CA LEU A 26 2.74 8.95 0.61
C LEU A 26 2.69 7.42 0.58
N ASP A 27 3.85 6.78 0.68
CA ASP A 27 4.03 5.33 0.72
C ASP A 27 4.21 4.89 2.19
N LEU A 28 3.17 4.29 2.77
CA LEU A 28 3.12 3.88 4.16
C LEU A 28 3.46 2.40 4.30
N GLY A 29 4.52 2.08 5.03
CA GLY A 29 5.15 0.75 4.98
C GLY A 29 6.04 0.62 3.75
N CYS A 30 6.83 1.65 3.43
CA CYS A 30 7.58 1.72 2.18
C CYS A 30 8.70 0.67 2.05
N GLY A 31 9.07 0.01 3.16
CA GLY A 31 10.11 -1.01 3.20
C GLY A 31 11.42 -0.51 2.58
N PRO A 32 12.06 -1.30 1.68
CA PRO A 32 13.29 -0.91 0.99
C PRO A 32 13.07 0.09 -0.17
N GLY A 33 11.88 0.70 -0.29
CA GLY A 33 11.63 1.84 -1.18
C GLY A 33 11.43 1.50 -2.65
N GLU A 34 11.03 0.26 -2.97
CA GLU A 34 10.84 -0.19 -4.37
C GLU A 34 9.74 0.59 -5.09
N LEU A 35 8.59 0.84 -4.45
CA LEU A 35 7.53 1.67 -5.02
C LEU A 35 8.03 3.10 -5.25
N LEU A 36 8.67 3.71 -4.24
CA LEU A 36 9.26 5.05 -4.36
C LEU A 36 10.25 5.15 -5.52
N LEU A 37 11.08 4.12 -5.72
CA LEU A 37 12.04 4.07 -6.82
C LEU A 37 11.34 4.07 -8.19
N LEU A 38 10.25 3.32 -8.34
CA LEU A 38 9.45 3.33 -9.58
C LEU A 38 8.79 4.70 -9.78
N LEU A 39 8.15 5.25 -8.76
CA LEU A 39 7.48 6.55 -8.82
C LEU A 39 8.47 7.68 -9.15
N ALA A 40 9.68 7.66 -8.59
CA ALA A 40 10.68 8.70 -8.82
C ALA A 40 11.10 8.85 -10.30
N ARG A 41 10.90 7.81 -11.12
CA ARG A 41 11.16 7.82 -12.58
C ARG A 41 10.15 8.64 -13.37
N HIS A 42 8.95 8.88 -12.84
CA HIS A 42 7.91 9.64 -13.51
C HIS A 42 7.91 11.10 -13.08
N GLN A 43 7.89 12.03 -14.04
CA GLN A 43 7.88 13.47 -13.77
C GLN A 43 6.58 13.98 -13.12
N GLN A 44 5.49 13.20 -13.21
CA GLN A 44 4.20 13.55 -12.60
C GLN A 44 4.27 13.68 -11.07
N PHE A 45 5.09 12.86 -10.42
CA PHE A 45 5.21 12.85 -8.96
C PHE A 45 6.28 13.86 -8.51
N HIS A 46 5.84 15.01 -7.99
CA HIS A 46 6.72 16.10 -7.51
C HIS A 46 7.04 16.02 -6.02
N ARG A 47 6.25 15.28 -5.24
CA ARG A 47 6.47 15.06 -3.81
C ARG A 47 6.21 13.60 -3.46
N LEU A 48 7.26 12.90 -3.04
CA LEU A 48 7.23 11.50 -2.64
C LEU A 48 7.72 11.38 -1.20
N VAL A 49 6.98 10.64 -0.38
CA VAL A 49 7.40 10.36 0.99
C VAL A 49 7.22 8.89 1.30
N GLY A 50 8.27 8.24 1.80
CA GLY A 50 8.21 6.92 2.40
C GLY A 50 8.16 6.98 3.91
N ILE A 51 7.30 6.17 4.52
CA ILE A 51 7.26 5.97 5.97
C ILE A 51 7.43 4.48 6.26
N ASP A 52 8.33 4.13 7.16
CA ASP A 52 8.43 2.78 7.69
C ASP A 52 8.84 2.78 9.17
N THR A 53 8.51 1.73 9.89
CA THR A 53 8.95 1.54 11.28
C THR A 53 10.38 1.01 11.38
N SER A 54 10.84 0.24 10.39
CA SER A 54 12.17 -0.38 10.37
C SER A 54 13.22 0.62 9.91
N VAL A 55 14.17 0.90 10.80
CA VAL A 55 15.34 1.73 10.48
C VAL A 55 16.19 1.06 9.40
N GLU A 56 16.31 -0.27 9.46
CA GLU A 56 17.07 -1.07 8.50
C GLU A 56 16.46 -0.96 7.10
N ALA A 57 15.13 -1.09 6.98
CA ALA A 57 14.43 -0.94 5.71
C ALA A 57 14.61 0.48 5.14
N LEU A 58 14.53 1.52 5.98
CA LEU A 58 14.75 2.91 5.55
C LEU A 58 16.20 3.19 5.14
N GLN A 59 17.18 2.58 5.80
CA GLN A 59 18.59 2.66 5.39
C GLN A 59 18.80 2.01 4.02
N GLU A 60 18.19 0.84 3.80
CA GLU A 60 18.22 0.15 2.52
C GLU A 60 17.52 0.97 1.42
N ALA A 61 16.34 1.53 1.71
CA ALA A 61 15.64 2.44 0.80
C ALA A 61 16.50 3.63 0.40
N ARG A 62 17.13 4.29 1.39
CA ARG A 62 18.05 5.42 1.13
C ARG A 62 19.20 4.99 0.22
N ARG A 63 19.78 3.81 0.44
CA ARG A 63 20.89 3.27 -0.37
C ARG A 63 20.43 2.99 -1.80
N GLN A 64 19.32 2.28 -2.00
CA GLN A 64 18.79 1.96 -3.32
C GLN A 64 18.40 3.21 -4.11
N LEU A 65 17.63 4.10 -3.49
CA LEU A 65 17.19 5.35 -4.11
C LEU A 65 18.37 6.24 -4.53
N THR A 66 19.39 6.37 -3.67
CA THR A 66 20.61 7.13 -3.99
C THR A 66 21.40 6.48 -5.12
N HIS A 67 21.56 5.16 -5.10
CA HIS A 67 22.23 4.41 -6.18
C HIS A 67 21.58 4.65 -7.54
N HIS A 68 20.25 4.77 -7.58
CA HIS A 68 19.50 5.08 -8.80
C HIS A 68 19.33 6.58 -9.11
N ARG A 69 20.08 7.46 -8.42
CA ARG A 69 20.08 8.93 -8.60
C ARG A 69 18.78 9.62 -8.21
N TYR A 70 18.04 9.04 -7.26
CA TYR A 70 16.84 9.63 -6.65
C TYR A 70 17.02 9.79 -5.14
N PRO A 71 18.04 10.52 -4.66
CA PRO A 71 18.34 10.58 -3.23
C PRO A 71 17.16 11.15 -2.42
N PRO A 72 16.84 10.59 -1.23
CA PRO A 72 15.87 11.15 -0.29
C PRO A 72 16.47 12.39 0.42
N ASP A 73 16.60 13.49 -0.31
CA ASP A 73 17.22 14.75 0.14
C ASP A 73 16.21 15.75 0.75
N GLY A 74 14.94 15.38 0.82
CA GLY A 74 13.87 16.21 1.36
C GLY A 74 13.25 17.20 0.36
N LYS A 75 13.78 17.32 -0.86
CA LYS A 75 13.23 18.26 -1.86
C LYS A 75 12.05 17.65 -2.61
N ARG A 76 12.30 16.54 -3.29
CA ARG A 76 11.29 15.78 -4.05
C ARG A 76 10.92 14.49 -3.35
N LEU A 77 11.88 13.87 -2.66
CA LEU A 77 11.73 12.59 -2.00
C LEU A 77 12.24 12.69 -0.56
N ALA A 78 11.45 12.21 0.39
CA ALA A 78 11.87 12.10 1.79
C ALA A 78 11.50 10.73 2.37
N LEU A 79 12.20 10.34 3.43
CA LEU A 79 11.96 9.12 4.18
C LEU A 79 11.82 9.48 5.66
N TYR A 80 10.80 8.95 6.31
CA TYR A 80 10.53 9.16 7.74
C TYR A 80 10.41 7.82 8.46
N GLN A 81 10.94 7.78 9.68
CA GLN A 81 10.64 6.67 10.58
C GLN A 81 9.30 6.94 11.27
N GLY A 82 8.35 6.02 11.15
CA GLY A 82 7.02 6.17 11.73
C GLY A 82 6.13 4.97 11.46
N SER A 83 4.97 4.94 12.14
CA SER A 83 3.97 3.89 11.95
C SER A 83 2.86 4.36 11.01
N PHE A 84 2.41 3.47 10.12
CA PHE A 84 1.22 3.70 9.28
C PHE A 84 -0.10 3.71 10.08
N THR A 85 -0.06 3.42 11.39
CA THR A 85 -1.19 3.58 12.32
C THR A 85 -1.27 4.97 12.94
N GLU A 86 -0.34 5.86 12.60
CA GLU A 86 -0.23 7.21 13.15
C GLU A 86 -0.14 8.23 12.01
N CYS A 87 -0.76 9.39 12.21
CA CYS A 87 -0.66 10.51 11.29
C CYS A 87 0.49 11.41 11.73
N ILE A 88 1.37 11.76 10.80
CA ILE A 88 2.38 12.80 11.00
C ILE A 88 1.79 14.11 10.49
N ASP A 89 1.59 15.08 11.38
CA ASP A 89 0.83 16.32 11.09
C ASP A 89 1.37 17.09 9.87
N ASP A 90 2.69 17.15 9.68
CA ASP A 90 3.34 17.84 8.56
C ASP A 90 3.21 17.13 7.21
N LEU A 91 2.62 15.92 7.18
CA LEU A 91 2.45 15.09 5.99
C LEU A 91 0.98 14.99 5.53
N GLN A 92 0.12 15.90 5.99
CA GLN A 92 -1.23 16.06 5.42
C GLN A 92 -1.18 16.69 4.01
N GLY A 93 -2.29 16.55 3.27
CA GLY A 93 -2.49 17.22 1.97
C GLY A 93 -1.86 16.51 0.77
N PHE A 94 -1.43 15.25 0.91
CA PHE A 94 -1.02 14.42 -0.23
C PHE A 94 -2.21 14.05 -1.10
N ASP A 95 -2.01 13.97 -2.42
CA ASP A 95 -3.07 13.56 -3.35
C ASP A 95 -3.41 12.08 -3.18
N ALA A 96 -2.40 11.24 -2.92
CA ALA A 96 -2.56 9.80 -2.77
C ALA A 96 -1.74 9.23 -1.61
N VAL A 97 -2.30 8.19 -0.97
CA VAL A 97 -1.62 7.32 -0.01
C VAL A 97 -1.64 5.88 -0.53
N ALA A 98 -0.52 5.17 -0.43
CA ALA A 98 -0.40 3.75 -0.75
C ALA A 98 0.00 2.95 0.49
N LEU A 99 -0.65 1.80 0.69
CA LEU A 99 -0.31 0.77 1.69
C LEU A 99 -0.22 -0.57 0.97
N ILE A 100 0.98 -1.01 0.64
CA ILE A 100 1.22 -2.18 -0.21
C ILE A 100 1.65 -3.35 0.66
N GLU A 101 0.81 -4.39 0.75
CA GLU A 101 1.01 -5.57 1.62
C GLU A 101 1.37 -5.18 3.06
N THR A 102 0.60 -4.24 3.63
CA THR A 102 0.94 -3.61 4.91
C THR A 102 -0.05 -3.95 6.02
N ILE A 103 -1.35 -3.97 5.70
CA ILE A 103 -2.40 -4.02 6.73
C ILE A 103 -2.46 -5.36 7.47
N GLU A 104 -2.01 -6.44 6.83
CA GLU A 104 -1.92 -7.79 7.38
C GLU A 104 -0.88 -7.94 8.50
N HIS A 105 0.02 -6.97 8.67
CA HIS A 105 1.05 -6.99 9.70
C HIS A 105 0.59 -6.46 11.06
N ILE A 106 -0.68 -6.02 11.18
CA ILE A 106 -1.25 -5.59 12.46
C ILE A 106 -2.45 -6.45 12.87
N PRO A 107 -2.69 -6.60 14.19
CA PRO A 107 -3.89 -7.29 14.66
C PRO A 107 -5.17 -6.69 14.05
N PRO A 108 -6.14 -7.51 13.59
CA PRO A 108 -7.36 -7.01 12.96
C PRO A 108 -8.13 -5.96 13.79
N GLY A 109 -8.10 -6.08 15.12
CA GLY A 109 -8.71 -5.12 16.05
C GLY A 109 -8.08 -3.72 16.05
N ARG A 110 -6.92 -3.54 15.41
CA ARG A 110 -6.20 -2.27 15.28
C ARG A 110 -6.38 -1.60 13.92
N LEU A 111 -7.12 -2.19 12.98
CA LEU A 111 -7.35 -1.59 11.66
C LEU A 111 -8.12 -0.27 11.71
N SER A 112 -8.86 -0.01 12.79
CA SER A 112 -9.47 1.30 13.05
C SER A 112 -8.44 2.42 13.22
N LEU A 113 -7.21 2.10 13.64
CA LEU A 113 -6.11 3.06 13.69
C LEU A 113 -5.62 3.42 12.29
N VAL A 114 -5.55 2.44 11.37
CA VAL A 114 -5.19 2.68 9.96
C VAL A 114 -6.27 3.53 9.30
N GLU A 115 -7.55 3.21 9.50
CA GLU A 115 -8.66 4.04 9.01
C GLU A 115 -8.54 5.48 9.52
N ARG A 116 -8.31 5.67 10.83
CA ARG A 116 -8.15 7.01 11.42
C ARG A 116 -6.93 7.75 10.86
N ALA A 117 -5.77 7.11 10.79
CA ALA A 117 -4.56 7.76 10.32
C ALA A 117 -4.65 8.12 8.83
N VAL A 118 -5.07 7.18 8.00
CA VAL A 118 -5.04 7.31 6.54
C VAL A 118 -6.21 8.10 6.01
N VAL A 119 -7.43 7.72 6.39
CA VAL A 119 -8.65 8.23 5.76
C VAL A 119 -9.11 9.53 6.43
N VAL A 120 -8.93 9.65 7.75
CA VAL A 120 -9.30 10.86 8.50
C VAL A 120 -8.13 11.83 8.67
N GLY A 121 -6.94 11.32 9.02
CA GLY A 121 -5.75 12.13 9.27
C GLY A 121 -5.13 12.69 7.99
N TYR A 122 -4.59 11.81 7.14
CA TYR A 122 -4.00 12.24 5.86
C TYR A 122 -5.08 12.70 4.85
N ALA A 123 -6.27 12.09 4.90
CA ALA A 123 -7.46 12.43 4.10
C ALA A 123 -7.19 12.68 2.58
N PRO A 124 -6.41 11.82 1.90
CA PRO A 124 -6.01 12.03 0.51
C PRO A 124 -7.20 11.87 -0.45
N LYS A 125 -7.06 12.34 -1.69
CA LYS A 125 -8.09 12.09 -2.72
C LYS A 125 -8.15 10.61 -3.10
N THR A 126 -7.01 9.92 -3.08
CA THR A 126 -6.91 8.49 -3.41
C THR A 126 -6.21 7.72 -2.29
N VAL A 127 -6.73 6.55 -1.93
CA VAL A 127 -6.01 5.57 -1.10
C VAL A 127 -5.92 4.26 -1.87
N ILE A 128 -4.73 3.65 -1.92
CA ILE A 128 -4.53 2.32 -2.50
C ILE A 128 -4.09 1.40 -1.38
N ILE A 129 -4.79 0.28 -1.22
CA ILE A 129 -4.43 -0.75 -0.25
C ILE A 129 -4.32 -2.07 -1.00
N THR A 130 -3.22 -2.79 -0.82
CA THR A 130 -3.12 -4.21 -1.22
C THR A 130 -2.92 -5.10 -0.02
N THR A 131 -3.40 -6.35 -0.14
CA THR A 131 -3.19 -7.40 0.87
C THR A 131 -3.37 -8.78 0.23
N PRO A 132 -2.80 -9.85 0.79
CA PRO A 132 -2.98 -11.21 0.31
C PRO A 132 -4.46 -11.65 0.21
N ASN A 133 -4.76 -12.47 -0.80
CA ASN A 133 -6.01 -13.24 -0.88
C ASN A 133 -5.85 -14.64 -0.30
N SER A 134 -6.40 -14.89 0.89
CA SER A 134 -6.27 -16.22 1.50
C SER A 134 -6.97 -17.34 0.72
N GLU A 135 -7.94 -17.02 -0.14
CA GLU A 135 -8.58 -18.00 -1.02
C GLU A 135 -7.60 -18.57 -2.06
N TYR A 136 -6.57 -17.81 -2.43
CA TYR A 136 -5.56 -18.22 -3.41
C TYR A 136 -4.42 -19.06 -2.79
N ASN A 137 -4.31 -19.11 -1.46
CA ASN A 137 -3.23 -19.82 -0.77
C ASN A 137 -3.06 -21.31 -1.15
N PRO A 138 -4.13 -22.08 -1.42
CA PRO A 138 -3.98 -23.46 -1.88
C PRO A 138 -3.19 -23.58 -3.19
N LEU A 139 -3.29 -22.59 -4.09
CA LEU A 139 -2.52 -22.57 -5.34
C LEU A 139 -1.03 -22.28 -5.11
N HIS A 140 -0.70 -21.67 -3.97
CA HIS A 140 0.68 -21.53 -3.49
C HIS A 140 1.18 -22.77 -2.71
N GLY A 141 0.39 -23.84 -2.65
CA GLY A 141 0.74 -25.07 -1.93
C GLY A 141 0.64 -24.96 -0.40
N MET A 142 -0.06 -23.94 0.11
CA MET A 142 -0.17 -23.70 1.54
C MET A 142 -1.16 -24.66 2.21
N ALA A 143 -0.82 -25.14 3.40
CA ALA A 143 -1.74 -25.93 4.22
C ALA A 143 -2.91 -25.05 4.75
N PRO A 144 -4.12 -25.62 4.93
CA PRO A 144 -5.25 -24.89 5.50
C PRO A 144 -4.91 -24.19 6.82
N GLY A 145 -5.29 -22.92 6.95
CA GLY A 145 -5.04 -22.13 8.16
C GLY A 145 -3.62 -21.57 8.32
N ARG A 146 -2.73 -21.79 7.35
CA ARG A 146 -1.41 -21.14 7.31
C ARG A 146 -1.46 -19.82 6.53
N PHE A 147 -0.64 -18.86 6.99
CA PHE A 147 -0.37 -17.61 6.29
C PHE A 147 0.89 -17.74 5.43
N ARG A 148 0.95 -16.97 4.35
CA ARG A 148 2.07 -16.90 3.39
C ARG A 148 3.35 -16.37 4.04
N HIS A 149 3.22 -15.57 5.10
CA HIS A 149 4.34 -15.06 5.86
C HIS A 149 4.10 -15.29 7.36
N PRO A 150 5.15 -15.67 8.13
CA PRO A 150 5.02 -15.87 9.58
C PRO A 150 4.59 -14.61 10.34
N ASP A 151 4.94 -13.43 9.84
CA ASP A 151 4.62 -12.15 10.50
C ASP A 151 3.22 -11.62 10.19
N HIS A 152 2.44 -12.31 9.34
CA HIS A 152 1.05 -11.93 9.09
C HIS A 152 0.20 -12.20 10.34
N GLN A 153 -0.57 -11.21 10.74
CA GLN A 153 -1.56 -11.30 11.81
C GLN A 153 -2.92 -11.80 11.30
N PHE A 154 -3.17 -11.65 9.99
CA PHE A 154 -4.32 -12.21 9.30
C PHE A 154 -4.08 -12.32 7.80
N GLU A 155 -4.86 -13.17 7.13
CA GLU A 155 -5.03 -13.11 5.68
C GLU A 155 -6.51 -13.28 5.34
N TRP A 156 -7.12 -12.24 4.79
CA TRP A 156 -8.55 -12.22 4.53
C TRP A 156 -8.89 -12.81 3.16
N ASN A 157 -10.08 -13.42 3.09
CA ASN A 157 -10.70 -13.73 1.80
C ASN A 157 -11.27 -12.45 1.17
N ARG A 158 -11.69 -12.55 -0.10
CA ARG A 158 -12.23 -11.41 -0.85
C ARG A 158 -13.47 -10.82 -0.22
N GLN A 159 -14.37 -11.65 0.31
CA GLN A 159 -15.58 -11.16 0.95
C GLN A 159 -15.28 -10.28 2.16
N LYS A 160 -14.37 -10.71 3.04
CA LYS A 160 -14.03 -9.99 4.27
C LYS A 160 -13.26 -8.70 3.97
N PHE A 161 -12.29 -8.75 3.04
CA PHE A 161 -11.57 -7.56 2.60
C PHE A 161 -12.52 -6.52 1.97
N ARG A 162 -13.39 -6.95 1.05
CA ARG A 162 -14.37 -6.07 0.39
C ARG A 162 -15.33 -5.44 1.40
N ARG A 163 -15.89 -6.23 2.33
CA ARG A 163 -16.80 -5.72 3.36
C ARG A 163 -16.11 -4.69 4.26
N TRP A 164 -14.88 -4.96 4.69
CA TRP A 164 -14.12 -4.01 5.51
C TRP A 164 -13.87 -2.71 4.74
N ALA A 165 -13.36 -2.80 3.52
CA ALA A 165 -13.04 -1.64 2.70
C ALA A 165 -14.29 -0.82 2.34
N GLN A 166 -15.41 -1.46 2.02
CA GLN A 166 -16.69 -0.78 1.79
C GLN A 166 -17.16 -0.03 3.03
N GLY A 167 -17.11 -0.65 4.21
CA GLY A 167 -17.49 0.01 5.45
C GLY A 167 -16.61 1.23 5.75
N VAL A 168 -15.29 1.12 5.53
CA VAL A 168 -14.36 2.27 5.65
C VAL A 168 -14.75 3.37 4.67
N ALA A 169 -15.04 3.02 3.42
CA ALA A 169 -15.39 3.99 2.39
C ALA A 169 -16.69 4.75 2.73
N GLU A 170 -17.75 4.03 3.10
CA GLU A 170 -19.07 4.58 3.45
C GLU A 170 -19.01 5.55 4.64
N ARG A 171 -18.27 5.20 5.70
CA ARG A 171 -18.18 6.04 6.91
C ARG A 171 -17.42 7.34 6.69
N ASN A 172 -16.53 7.39 5.70
CA ASN A 172 -15.57 8.48 5.54
C ASN A 172 -15.76 9.28 4.24
N GLY A 173 -16.83 9.04 3.47
CA GLY A 173 -17.12 9.77 2.24
C GLY A 173 -16.19 9.40 1.09
N TYR A 174 -15.85 8.12 0.96
CA TYR A 174 -15.13 7.57 -0.18
C TYR A 174 -16.00 6.58 -0.93
N GLN A 175 -15.71 6.40 -2.21
CA GLN A 175 -16.10 5.21 -2.97
C GLN A 175 -14.89 4.27 -3.06
N VAL A 176 -15.12 2.96 -3.20
CA VAL A 176 -14.05 1.97 -3.31
C VAL A 176 -14.26 1.06 -4.52
N ARG A 177 -13.19 0.78 -5.26
CA ARG A 177 -13.14 -0.20 -6.35
C ARG A 177 -12.12 -1.27 -6.03
N PHE A 178 -12.35 -2.48 -6.52
CA PHE A 178 -11.50 -3.64 -6.25
C PHE A 178 -10.84 -4.15 -7.53
N LYS A 179 -9.60 -4.62 -7.42
CA LYS A 179 -8.88 -5.27 -8.51
C LYS A 179 -8.05 -6.43 -7.95
N ASP A 180 -8.01 -7.53 -8.69
CA ASP A 180 -7.14 -8.67 -8.41
C ASP A 180 -5.76 -8.43 -9.05
N ILE A 181 -4.70 -8.93 -8.41
CA ILE A 181 -3.31 -8.82 -8.85
C ILE A 181 -2.69 -10.21 -8.91
N GLY A 182 -1.92 -10.47 -9.97
CA GLY A 182 -1.42 -11.80 -10.31
C GLY A 182 -2.33 -12.53 -11.29
N ASP A 183 -1.92 -13.75 -11.61
CA ASP A 183 -2.77 -14.71 -12.32
C ASP A 183 -4.12 -14.84 -11.60
N VAL A 184 -5.20 -14.72 -12.37
CA VAL A 184 -6.57 -14.76 -11.85
C VAL A 184 -7.13 -16.16 -12.07
N ASP A 185 -7.37 -16.87 -10.98
CA ASP A 185 -8.15 -18.10 -10.99
C ASP A 185 -9.65 -17.76 -11.10
N PRO A 186 -10.42 -18.42 -11.98
CA PRO A 186 -11.84 -18.14 -12.17
C PRO A 186 -12.71 -18.27 -10.91
N VAL A 187 -12.28 -19.10 -9.95
CA VAL A 187 -13.00 -19.37 -8.70
C VAL A 187 -12.39 -18.57 -7.56
N LEU A 188 -11.07 -18.60 -7.42
CA LEU A 188 -10.35 -18.08 -6.25
C LEU A 188 -9.92 -16.61 -6.38
N GLY A 189 -9.96 -16.03 -7.58
CA GLY A 189 -9.51 -14.66 -7.86
C GLY A 189 -8.00 -14.56 -8.03
N GLY A 190 -7.42 -13.38 -7.79
CA GLY A 190 -5.97 -13.20 -7.85
C GLY A 190 -5.26 -13.52 -6.54
N SER A 191 -3.93 -13.62 -6.60
CA SER A 191 -3.08 -13.87 -5.43
C SER A 191 -3.10 -12.70 -4.45
N THR A 192 -3.08 -11.46 -4.94
CA THR A 192 -3.19 -10.24 -4.13
C THR A 192 -4.49 -9.53 -4.48
N GLN A 193 -5.11 -8.91 -3.49
CA GLN A 193 -6.31 -8.10 -3.64
C GLN A 193 -5.93 -6.63 -3.50
N MET A 194 -6.53 -5.76 -4.30
CA MET A 194 -6.35 -4.32 -4.21
C MET A 194 -7.69 -3.62 -4.01
N ALA A 195 -7.73 -2.65 -3.10
CA ALA A 195 -8.80 -1.69 -2.94
C ALA A 195 -8.27 -0.28 -3.28
N VAL A 196 -8.98 0.40 -4.19
CA VAL A 196 -8.70 1.79 -4.57
C VAL A 196 -9.86 2.64 -4.10
N PHE A 197 -9.61 3.46 -3.08
CA PHE A 197 -10.54 4.43 -2.54
C PHE A 197 -10.39 5.74 -3.30
N SER A 198 -11.51 6.39 -3.61
CA SER A 198 -11.55 7.75 -4.16
C SER A 198 -12.52 8.58 -3.34
N ARG A 199 -12.08 9.76 -2.90
CA ARG A 199 -12.91 10.66 -2.11
C ARG A 199 -14.10 11.13 -2.96
N ILE A 200 -15.31 11.08 -2.40
CA ILE A 200 -16.51 11.60 -3.05
C ILE A 200 -16.48 13.12 -2.86
N CYS A 201 -16.44 13.86 -3.97
CA CYS A 201 -16.52 15.33 -3.99
C CYS A 201 -17.95 15.82 -3.76
#